data_AF-A0A9D9CZ84-F1
#
_entry.id   AF-A0A9D9CZ84-F1
#
_cell.length_a   1.000
_cell.length_b   1.000
_cell.length_c   1.000
_cell.angle_alpha   90.00
_cell.angle_beta   90.00
_cell.angle_gamma   90.00
#
_symmetry.space_group_name_H-M   'P 1'
#
loop_
_entity.id
_entity.type
_entity.pdbx_description
1 polymer ?
#
loop_
_entity_poly.entity_id
_entity_poly.type
_entity_poly.pdbx_seq_one_letter_code
_entity_poly.pdbx_strand_id
1 'polypeptide(L)'
;YWKIPTREDFQELINECNWTWITVGGVEGYEIKSKQEGNTNSIFLPAAGSKDQYDIRNQGTTGWYWASVAFSSNDYLSWNLTFNKDEGIQTTPLSRRSGFTIRAIYVEP
;
A
#
# COMPACT_ATOMS: atom_id res chain seq x y z
N TYR A 1 -2.34 3.42 19.71
CA TYR A 1 -2.03 1.97 19.58
C TYR A 1 -1.65 1.67 18.12
N TRP A 2 -1.09 0.49 17.82
CA TRP A 2 -0.78 0.10 16.44
C TRP A 2 -1.92 -0.71 15.83
N LYS A 3 -2.33 -0.39 14.60
CA LYS A 3 -3.30 -1.18 13.82
C LYS A 3 -2.77 -1.48 12.42
N ILE A 4 -3.34 -2.49 11.77
CA ILE A 4 -3.19 -2.69 10.33
C ILE A 4 -4.17 -1.73 9.62
N PRO A 5 -3.75 -1.00 8.58
CA PRO A 5 -4.60 -0.10 7.81
C PRO A 5 -5.88 -0.80 7.35
N THR A 6 -7.00 -0.11 7.40
CA THR A 6 -8.23 -0.54 6.73
C THR A 6 -8.18 -0.14 5.25
N ARG A 7 -9.20 -0.56 4.49
CA ARG A 7 -9.37 -0.09 3.12
C ARG A 7 -9.57 1.43 3.09
N GLU A 8 -10.32 1.96 4.06
CA GLU A 8 -10.65 3.38 4.19
C GLU A 8 -9.40 4.20 4.51
N ASP A 9 -8.52 3.73 5.39
CA ASP A 9 -7.22 4.38 5.65
C ASP A 9 -6.39 4.51 4.35
N PHE A 10 -6.38 3.46 3.50
CA PHE A 10 -5.71 3.54 2.19
C PHE A 10 -6.44 4.44 1.20
N GLN A 11 -7.77 4.45 1.20
CA GLN A 11 -8.55 5.30 0.31
C GLN A 11 -8.36 6.78 0.65
N GLU A 12 -8.24 7.13 1.93
CA GLU A 12 -7.85 8.46 2.38
C GLU A 12 -6.48 8.83 1.82
N LEU A 13 -5.45 7.98 1.96
CA LEU A 13 -4.13 8.24 1.37
C LEU A 13 -4.18 8.48 -0.14
N ILE A 14 -5.01 7.73 -0.87
CA ILE A 14 -5.19 7.93 -2.32
C ILE A 14 -5.81 9.29 -2.62
N ASN A 15 -6.84 9.67 -1.86
CA ASN A 15 -7.62 10.88 -2.12
C ASN A 15 -6.90 12.16 -1.64
N GLU A 16 -6.29 12.10 -0.47
CA GLU A 16 -5.80 13.27 0.29
C GLU A 16 -4.29 13.48 0.21
N CYS A 17 -3.55 12.59 -0.47
CA CYS A 17 -2.11 12.73 -0.65
C CYS A 17 -1.69 12.80 -2.12
N ASN A 18 -0.56 13.46 -2.35
CA ASN A 18 0.17 13.45 -3.61
C ASN A 18 1.14 12.27 -3.62
N TRP A 19 1.15 11.52 -4.71
CA TRP A 19 2.00 10.34 -4.89
C TRP A 19 3.01 10.61 -6.00
N THR A 20 4.30 10.57 -5.66
CA THR A 20 5.41 10.76 -6.60
C THR A 20 6.30 9.53 -6.63
N TRP A 21 6.48 8.93 -7.81
CA TRP A 21 7.35 7.76 -7.95
C TRP A 21 8.81 8.19 -7.84
N ILE A 22 9.54 7.62 -6.88
CA ILE A 22 10.95 7.95 -6.63
C ILE A 22 11.75 6.69 -6.28
N THR A 23 13.08 6.84 -6.30
CA THR A 23 14.04 5.85 -5.81
C THR A 23 14.68 6.34 -4.52
N VAL A 24 14.57 5.56 -3.44
CA VAL A 24 15.23 5.85 -2.15
C VAL A 24 16.24 4.76 -1.86
N GLY A 25 17.53 5.08 -1.85
CA GLY A 25 18.59 4.11 -1.53
C GLY A 25 18.62 2.89 -2.46
N GLY A 26 18.24 3.06 -3.73
CA GLY A 26 18.15 1.97 -4.71
C GLY A 26 16.83 1.20 -4.69
N VAL A 27 15.86 1.58 -3.86
CA VAL A 27 14.53 0.97 -3.79
C VAL A 27 13.51 1.87 -4.48
N GLU A 28 12.84 1.35 -5.51
CA GLU A 28 11.76 2.03 -6.21
C GLU A 28 10.45 2.01 -5.38
N GLY A 29 9.67 3.08 -5.44
CA GLY A 29 8.37 3.16 -4.80
C GLY A 29 7.75 4.55 -4.88
N TYR A 30 6.72 4.79 -4.07
CA TYR A 30 6.07 6.09 -3.99
C TYR A 30 6.46 6.84 -2.72
N GLU A 31 6.89 8.09 -2.90
CA GLU A 31 6.81 9.10 -1.85
C GLU A 31 5.40 9.68 -1.82
N ILE A 32 4.83 9.75 -0.62
CA ILE A 32 3.45 10.15 -0.38
C ILE A 32 3.49 11.35 0.55
N LYS A 33 2.96 12.49 0.09
CA LYS A 33 2.93 13.76 0.81
C LYS A 33 1.49 14.23 0.95
N SER A 34 1.13 14.76 2.13
CA SER A 34 -0.20 15.32 2.35
C SER A 34 -0.49 16.45 1.33
N LYS A 35 -1.74 16.54 0.86
CA LYS A 35 -2.25 17.71 0.11
C LYS A 35 -2.63 18.86 1.04
N GLN A 36 -2.74 18.62 2.35
CA GLN A 36 -3.15 19.62 3.32
C GLN A 36 -2.05 20.68 3.47
N GLU A 37 -2.43 21.95 3.29
CA GLU A 37 -1.52 23.07 3.48
C GLU A 37 -0.97 23.10 4.92
N GLY A 38 0.34 23.30 5.06
CA GLY A 38 1.04 23.30 6.35
C GLY A 38 1.42 21.92 6.89
N ASN A 39 0.92 20.82 6.30
CA ASN A 39 1.33 19.47 6.69
C ASN A 39 2.58 19.03 5.89
N THR A 40 3.72 18.91 6.58
CA THR A 40 5.00 18.51 5.97
C THR A 40 5.32 17.03 6.13
N ASN A 41 4.39 16.24 6.66
CA ASN A 41 4.60 14.82 6.85
C ASN A 41 4.65 14.08 5.51
N SER A 42 5.52 13.08 5.44
CA SER A 42 5.66 12.22 4.27
C SER A 42 5.96 10.79 4.67
N ILE A 43 5.56 9.85 3.83
CA ILE A 43 5.94 8.44 3.95
C ILE A 43 6.44 7.94 2.60
N PHE A 44 7.30 6.92 2.63
CA PHE A 44 7.71 6.17 1.45
C PHE A 44 7.12 4.77 1.49
N LEU A 45 6.41 4.35 0.43
CA LEU A 45 5.97 2.97 0.23
C LEU A 45 6.81 2.30 -0.87
N PRO A 46 7.68 1.34 -0.53
CA PRO A 46 8.40 0.53 -1.50
C PRO A 46 7.47 -0.25 -2.45
N ALA A 47 7.85 -0.33 -3.72
CA ALA A 47 7.32 -1.31 -4.66
C ALA A 47 7.92 -2.70 -4.36
N ALA A 48 7.61 -3.26 -3.20
CA ALA A 48 8.23 -4.47 -2.68
C ALA A 48 7.86 -5.75 -3.46
N GLY A 49 6.87 -5.67 -4.35
CA GLY A 49 6.35 -6.83 -5.06
C GLY A 49 5.56 -7.75 -4.14
N SER A 50 5.46 -9.01 -4.55
CA SER A 50 4.80 -10.08 -3.79
C SER A 50 5.72 -11.28 -3.63
N LYS A 51 5.68 -11.91 -2.46
CA LYS A 51 6.40 -13.16 -2.19
C LYS A 51 5.51 -14.34 -2.53
N ASP A 52 6.01 -15.22 -3.39
CA ASP A 52 5.48 -16.57 -3.56
C ASP A 52 6.39 -17.61 -2.88
N GLN A 53 6.16 -18.90 -3.06
CA GLN A 53 6.97 -19.94 -2.42
C GLN A 53 8.45 -19.95 -2.84
N TYR A 54 8.79 -19.40 -4.02
CA TYR A 54 10.14 -19.45 -4.58
C TYR A 54 10.78 -18.06 -4.61
N ASP A 55 10.09 -17.06 -5.13
CA ASP A 55 10.70 -15.77 -5.51
C ASP A 55 9.90 -14.56 -5.00
N ILE A 56 10.47 -13.38 -5.21
CA ILE A 56 9.75 -12.10 -5.15
C ILE A 56 9.39 -11.69 -6.58
N ARG A 57 8.11 -11.43 -6.82
CA ARG A 57 7.57 -11.02 -8.12
C ARG A 57 7.33 -9.52 -8.14
N ASN A 58 7.62 -8.86 -9.25
CA ASN A 58 7.32 -7.43 -9.48
C ASN A 58 8.01 -6.49 -8.47
N GLN A 59 9.14 -6.91 -7.93
CA GLN A 59 9.97 -6.04 -7.10
C GLN A 59 10.45 -4.86 -7.94
N GLY A 60 10.32 -3.67 -7.39
CA GLY A 60 10.69 -2.41 -8.04
C GLY A 60 9.64 -1.88 -9.02
N THR A 61 8.52 -2.58 -9.23
CA THR A 61 7.47 -2.15 -10.18
C THR A 61 6.10 -2.05 -9.53
N THR A 62 5.72 -2.98 -8.66
CA THR A 62 4.39 -3.00 -8.03
C THR A 62 4.47 -3.10 -6.52
N GLY A 63 3.64 -2.32 -5.82
CA GLY A 63 3.44 -2.41 -4.38
C GLY A 63 2.08 -3.02 -4.05
N TRP A 64 2.08 -4.05 -3.21
CA TRP A 64 0.88 -4.61 -2.61
C TRP A 64 0.97 -4.57 -1.09
N TYR A 65 -0.03 -3.95 -0.46
CA TYR A 65 -0.10 -3.78 0.99
C TYR A 65 -1.46 -4.23 1.51
N TRP A 66 -1.49 -5.27 2.35
CA TRP A 66 -2.75 -5.79 2.87
C TRP A 66 -3.46 -4.76 3.76
N ALA A 67 -4.78 -4.66 3.58
CA ALA A 67 -5.67 -4.05 4.54
C ALA A 67 -6.19 -5.09 5.53
N SER A 68 -6.64 -4.63 6.70
CA SER A 68 -7.20 -5.47 7.77
C SER A 68 -8.58 -6.03 7.48
N VAL A 69 -9.25 -5.55 6.42
CA VAL A 69 -10.66 -5.83 6.14
C VAL A 69 -10.80 -6.86 5.04
N ALA A 70 -11.51 -7.94 5.36
CA ALA A 70 -11.98 -8.97 4.45
C ALA A 70 -12.84 -8.40 3.31
N PHE A 71 -12.75 -9.00 2.12
CA PHE A 71 -13.71 -8.70 1.06
C PHE A 71 -15.02 -9.46 1.31
N SER A 72 -16.11 -8.74 1.57
CA SER A 72 -17.37 -9.32 2.06
C SER A 72 -18.08 -10.24 1.06
N SER A 73 -17.85 -10.07 -0.24
CA SER A 73 -18.50 -10.89 -1.27
C SER A 73 -17.73 -12.16 -1.62
N ASN A 74 -16.50 -12.34 -1.10
CA ASN A 74 -15.71 -13.54 -1.34
C ASN A 74 -14.63 -13.72 -0.27
N ASP A 75 -14.80 -14.75 0.57
CA ASP A 75 -13.91 -15.04 1.70
C ASP A 75 -12.48 -15.43 1.30
N TYR A 76 -12.25 -15.81 0.04
CA TYR A 76 -10.91 -16.04 -0.48
C TYR A 76 -10.12 -14.75 -0.71
N LEU A 77 -10.78 -13.59 -0.69
CA LEU A 77 -10.19 -12.29 -1.01
C LEU A 77 -10.14 -11.37 0.22
N SER A 78 -9.14 -10.49 0.26
CA SER A 78 -9.05 -9.38 1.20
C SER A 78 -8.71 -8.10 0.46
N TRP A 79 -9.09 -6.96 1.03
CA TRP A 79 -8.70 -5.67 0.48
C TRP A 79 -7.20 -5.45 0.63
N ASN A 80 -6.61 -4.78 -0.35
CA ASN A 80 -5.24 -4.30 -0.31
C ASN A 80 -5.15 -2.95 -1.04
N LEU A 81 -4.10 -2.19 -0.73
CA LEU A 81 -3.60 -1.14 -1.60
C LEU A 81 -2.70 -1.76 -2.67
N THR A 82 -3.01 -1.50 -3.94
CA THR A 82 -2.16 -1.81 -5.09
C THR A 82 -1.69 -0.51 -5.73
N PHE A 83 -0.40 -0.43 -6.05
CA PHE A 83 0.11 0.62 -6.91
C PHE A 83 1.16 0.10 -7.88
N ASN A 84 1.21 0.70 -9.06
CA ASN A 84 2.24 0.48 -10.06
C ASN A 84 2.50 1.81 -10.79
N LYS A 85 3.74 2.03 -11.22
CA LYS A 85 4.16 3.27 -11.89
C LYS A 85 3.35 3.60 -13.15
N ASP A 86 2.97 2.57 -13.91
CA ASP A 86 2.31 2.69 -15.21
C ASP A 86 0.79 2.44 -15.12
N GLU A 87 0.34 1.62 -14.16
CA GLU A 87 -1.09 1.23 -14.03
C GLU A 87 -1.87 2.08 -13.00
N GLY A 88 -1.18 2.88 -12.19
CA GLY A 88 -1.79 3.75 -11.19
C GLY A 88 -1.97 3.11 -9.82
N ILE A 89 -2.88 3.67 -9.02
CA ILE A 89 -3.00 3.44 -7.57
C ILE A 89 -4.46 3.22 -7.20
N GLN A 90 -4.77 2.14 -6.49
CA GLN A 90 -6.14 1.79 -6.12
C GLN A 90 -6.22 0.84 -4.93
N THR A 91 -7.39 0.73 -4.31
CA THR A 91 -7.72 -0.41 -3.44
C THR A 91 -8.42 -1.50 -4.24
N THR A 92 -7.98 -2.74 -4.16
CA THR A 92 -8.56 -3.87 -4.90
C THR A 92 -8.64 -5.11 -4.00
N PRO A 93 -9.61 -6.02 -4.17
CA PRO A 93 -9.63 -7.28 -3.45
C PRO A 93 -8.74 -8.32 -4.18
N LEU A 94 -7.84 -8.98 -3.44
CA LEU A 94 -6.98 -10.05 -3.99
C LEU A 94 -6.92 -11.26 -3.05
N SER A 95 -6.48 -12.39 -3.60
CA SER A 95 -6.37 -13.67 -2.89
C SER A 95 -5.57 -13.52 -1.60
N ARG A 96 -6.16 -13.90 -0.46
CA ARG A 96 -5.51 -13.85 0.86
C ARG A 96 -4.28 -14.74 0.99
N ARG A 97 -4.07 -15.64 0.03
CA ARG A 97 -2.91 -16.53 -0.02
C ARG A 97 -1.66 -15.81 -0.55
N SER A 98 -1.80 -14.62 -1.11
CA SER A 98 -0.68 -13.87 -1.67
C SER A 98 0.20 -13.27 -0.57
N GLY A 99 1.52 -13.44 -0.70
CA GLY A 99 2.50 -12.88 0.23
C GLY A 99 2.75 -11.40 -0.03
N PHE A 100 1.79 -10.54 0.31
CA PHE A 100 1.93 -9.08 0.21
C PHE A 100 2.46 -8.45 1.50
N THR A 101 2.90 -7.20 1.39
CA THR A 101 3.49 -6.45 2.50
C THR A 101 2.45 -6.14 3.58
N ILE A 102 2.85 -6.21 4.85
CA ILE A 102 2.09 -5.70 6.00
C ILE A 102 2.78 -4.44 6.49
N ARG A 103 2.03 -3.34 6.67
CA ARG A 103 2.55 -2.09 7.25
C ARG A 103 1.61 -1.63 8.35
N ALA A 104 2.07 -1.63 9.59
CA ALA A 104 1.30 -1.10 10.70
C ALA A 104 1.27 0.44 10.66
N ILE A 105 0.18 1.02 11.15
CA ILE A 105 0.03 2.46 11.36
C ILE A 105 -0.22 2.74 12.84
N TYR A 106 0.30 3.89 13.29
CA TYR A 106 0.12 4.36 14.65
C TYR A 106 -1.17 5.18 14.73
N VAL A 107 -1.97 4.90 15.75
CA VAL A 107 -3.18 5.66 16.08
C VAL A 107 -2.91 6.42 17.37
N GLU A 108 -3.01 7.75 17.31
CA GLU A 108 -2.90 8.60 18.50
C GLU A 108 -4.06 8.32 19.47
N PRO A 109 -3.84 8.45 20.79
CA PRO A 109 -4.86 8.22 21.81
C PRO A 109 -6.07 9.14 21.72
#